data_AF-A0AAT9RVJ6-F1
#
_entry.id   AF-A0AAT9RVJ6-F1
#
_cell.length_a   1.000
_cell.length_b   1.000
_cell.length_c   1.000
_cell.angle_alpha   90.00
_cell.angle_beta   90.00
_cell.angle_gamma   90.00
#
_symmetry.space_group_name_H-M   'P 1'
#
loop_
_entity.id
_entity.type
_entity.pdbx_description
1 polymer ?
#
loop_
_entity_poly.entity_id
_entity_poly.type
_entity_poly.pdbx_seq_one_letter_code
_entity_poly.pdbx_strand_id
1 'polypeptide(L)'
;MGPDRRSVRIRMLVAEQAVRHGARVGVVDVCTAAVAALPVGGAGLSAMSRSAPSHPLCSTDDISEQLEELQLTLGEEPCVDAFLHGSAVLTPDLLTRDLQDRWTVFADAALEAGEET
;
A
#
# COMPACT_ATOMS: atom_id res chain seq x y z
N MET A 1 -27.39 -11.57 -1.02
CA MET A 1 -26.05 -11.98 -0.52
C MET A 1 -25.68 -11.01 0.59
N GLY A 2 -25.66 -11.45 1.86
CA GLY A 2 -25.26 -10.58 2.97
C GLY A 2 -23.78 -10.20 2.89
N PRO A 3 -23.31 -9.17 3.61
CA PRO A 3 -21.89 -8.85 3.63
C PRO A 3 -21.10 -10.04 4.19
N ASP A 4 -20.06 -10.44 3.48
CA ASP A 4 -19.10 -11.46 3.91
C ASP A 4 -18.52 -11.10 5.30
N ARG A 5 -18.29 -12.09 6.16
CA ARG A 5 -17.78 -11.92 7.53
C ARG A 5 -16.45 -11.15 7.56
N ARG A 6 -15.59 -11.33 6.56
CA ARG A 6 -14.33 -10.60 6.37
C ARG A 6 -14.61 -9.12 6.12
N SER A 7 -15.54 -8.80 5.22
CA SER A 7 -15.89 -7.41 4.90
C SER A 7 -16.45 -6.66 6.11
N VAL A 8 -17.25 -7.33 6.94
CA VAL A 8 -17.70 -6.76 8.23
C VAL A 8 -16.51 -6.48 9.15
N ARG A 9 -15.60 -7.44 9.30
CA ARG A 9 -14.42 -7.28 10.15
C ARG A 9 -13.52 -6.13 9.68
N ILE A 10 -13.27 -6.00 8.38
CA ILE A 10 -12.47 -4.90 7.81
C ILE A 10 -13.12 -3.56 8.11
N ARG A 11 -14.43 -3.41 7.88
CA ARG A 11 -15.14 -2.16 8.19
C ARG A 11 -15.07 -1.78 9.66
N MET A 12 -15.12 -2.76 10.56
CA MET A 12 -14.97 -2.51 12.00
C MET A 12 -13.57 -1.99 12.36
N LEU A 13 -12.51 -2.56 11.77
CA LEU A 13 -11.14 -2.08 11.99
C LEU A 13 -10.96 -0.63 11.51
N VAL A 14 -11.50 -0.29 10.33
CA VAL A 14 -11.48 1.08 9.81
C VAL A 14 -12.28 2.03 10.70
N ALA A 15 -13.48 1.62 11.14
CA ALA A 15 -14.31 2.44 12.02
C ALA A 15 -13.63 2.68 13.38
N GLU A 16 -12.90 1.70 13.91
CA GLU A 16 -12.14 1.85 15.15
C GLU A 16 -11.04 2.92 15.03
N GLN A 17 -10.31 2.97 13.91
CA GLN A 17 -9.31 4.02 13.69
C GLN A 17 -9.95 5.40 13.54
N ALA A 18 -11.07 5.51 12.82
CA ALA A 18 -11.79 6.77 12.69
C ALA A 18 -12.25 7.32 14.05
N VAL A 19 -12.71 6.45 14.95
CA VAL A 19 -13.06 6.82 16.33
C VAL A 19 -11.84 7.34 17.10
N ARG A 20 -10.68 6.69 16.97
CA ARG A 20 -9.43 7.12 17.63
C ARG A 20 -8.92 8.45 17.08
N HIS A 21 -9.03 8.65 15.77
CA HIS A 21 -8.67 9.89 15.10
C HIS A 21 -9.66 11.03 15.42
N GLY A 22 -10.91 10.71 15.82
CA GLY A 22 -11.90 11.70 16.22
C GLY A 22 -12.60 12.39 15.04
N ALA A 23 -12.60 11.77 13.87
CA ALA A 23 -13.16 12.31 12.63
C ALA A 23 -14.14 11.34 11.96
N ARG A 24 -14.77 11.78 10.87
CA ARG A 24 -15.48 10.84 9.99
C ARG A 24 -14.45 9.95 9.30
N VAL A 25 -14.87 8.72 8.99
CA VAL A 25 -14.05 7.75 8.25
C VAL A 25 -13.47 8.38 6.99
N GLY A 26 -12.14 8.27 6.85
CA GLY A 26 -11.36 8.68 5.69
C GLY A 26 -10.32 7.64 5.27
N VAL A 27 -9.55 7.95 4.22
CA VAL A 27 -8.52 7.05 3.68
C VAL A 27 -7.39 6.76 4.67
N VAL A 28 -7.08 7.70 5.55
CA VAL A 28 -6.10 7.53 6.63
C VAL A 28 -6.49 6.41 7.60
N ASP A 29 -7.79 6.24 7.86
CA ASP A 29 -8.30 5.19 8.74
C ASP A 29 -8.17 3.80 8.11
N VAL A 30 -8.12 3.73 6.76
CA VAL A 30 -7.87 2.48 6.04
C VAL A 30 -6.41 2.07 6.19
N CYS A 31 -5.47 2.99 5.96
CA CYS A 31 -4.03 2.71 6.04
C CYS A 31 -3.61 2.38 7.48
N THR A 32 -4.05 3.19 8.45
CA THR A 32 -3.78 2.93 9.87
C THR A 32 -4.44 1.64 10.37
N ALA A 33 -5.62 1.27 9.86
CA ALA A 33 -6.23 -0.02 10.17
C ALA A 33 -5.44 -1.20 9.59
N ALA A 34 -4.83 -1.03 8.41
CA ALA A 34 -3.96 -2.04 7.81
C ALA A 34 -2.70 -2.26 8.67
N VAL A 35 -2.01 -1.18 9.05
CA VAL A 35 -0.84 -1.25 9.95
C VAL A 35 -1.20 -1.85 11.31
N ALA A 36 -2.34 -1.49 11.89
CA ALA A 36 -2.76 -2.05 13.17
C ALA A 36 -3.15 -3.54 13.10
N ALA A 37 -3.56 -4.05 11.94
CA ALA A 37 -4.08 -5.41 11.78
C ALA A 37 -3.08 -6.40 11.15
N LEU A 38 -2.02 -5.90 10.52
CA LEU A 38 -1.04 -6.70 9.78
C LEU A 38 0.37 -6.50 10.38
N PRO A 39 1.27 -7.48 10.23
CA PRO A 39 2.66 -7.36 10.69
C PRO A 39 3.48 -6.54 9.69
N VAL A 40 3.13 -5.26 9.49
CA VAL A 40 3.80 -4.33 8.58
C VAL A 40 4.25 -3.08 9.32
N GLY A 41 5.36 -2.48 8.88
CA GLY A 41 5.87 -1.22 9.44
C GLY A 41 5.06 0.00 8.99
N GLY A 42 4.51 -0.05 7.77
CA GLY A 42 3.78 1.03 7.15
C GLY A 42 2.79 0.57 6.10
N ALA A 43 1.96 1.50 5.63
CA ALA A 43 1.00 1.30 4.56
C ALA A 43 0.84 2.56 3.71
N GLY A 44 0.78 2.37 2.41
CA GLY A 44 0.36 3.36 1.43
C GLY A 44 -0.97 2.96 0.77
N LEU A 45 -1.68 3.95 0.23
CA LEU A 45 -2.88 3.74 -0.58
C LEU A 45 -2.85 4.68 -1.77
N SER A 46 -2.92 4.10 -2.97
CA SER A 46 -3.04 4.83 -4.23
C SER A 46 -4.37 4.57 -4.94
N ALA A 47 -4.94 5.60 -5.56
CA ALA A 47 -6.00 5.46 -6.54
C ALA A 47 -5.40 5.04 -7.89
N MET A 48 -5.99 4.04 -8.55
CA MET A 48 -5.49 3.53 -9.82
C MET A 48 -6.56 3.58 -10.91
N SER A 49 -6.12 3.79 -12.15
CA SER A 49 -6.97 3.81 -13.32
C SER A 49 -6.23 3.19 -14.51
N ARG A 50 -6.99 2.60 -15.44
CA ARG A 50 -6.43 2.14 -16.74
C ARG A 50 -6.16 3.29 -17.70
N SER A 51 -6.74 4.46 -17.46
CA SER A 51 -6.73 5.61 -18.38
C SER A 51 -6.13 6.87 -17.76
N ALA A 52 -5.65 6.81 -16.54
CA ALA A 52 -5.01 7.92 -15.84
C ALA A 52 -3.85 7.40 -14.97
N PRO A 53 -2.84 8.24 -14.69
CA PRO A 53 -1.77 7.90 -13.76
C PRO A 53 -2.31 7.50 -12.38
N SER A 54 -1.55 6.69 -11.64
CA SER A 54 -1.80 6.44 -10.21
C SER A 54 -1.76 7.76 -9.43
N HIS A 55 -2.46 7.80 -8.30
CA HIS A 55 -2.45 8.95 -7.42
C HIS A 55 -2.40 8.52 -5.95
N PRO A 56 -1.29 8.77 -5.24
CA PRO A 56 -1.20 8.53 -3.80
C PRO A 56 -2.28 9.29 -3.04
N LEU A 57 -2.99 8.59 -2.16
CA LEU A 57 -4.05 9.14 -1.32
C LEU A 57 -3.65 9.23 0.15
N CYS A 58 -2.76 8.35 0.60
CA CYS A 58 -2.34 8.25 1.99
C CYS A 58 -1.05 7.43 2.11
N SER A 59 -0.19 7.82 3.06
CA SER A 59 0.92 7.02 3.59
C SER A 59 0.95 7.15 5.11
N THR A 60 1.37 6.11 5.83
CA THR A 60 1.39 6.12 7.31
C THR A 60 2.68 6.64 7.92
N ASP A 61 3.75 6.65 7.15
CA ASP A 61 5.10 7.03 7.54
C ASP A 61 5.90 7.48 6.31
N ASP A 62 7.06 8.08 6.58
CA ASP A 62 7.94 8.67 5.56
C ASP A 62 8.45 7.62 4.57
N ILE A 63 8.71 6.38 5.02
CA ILE A 63 9.16 5.29 4.14
C ILE A 63 8.03 4.92 3.17
N SER A 64 6.80 4.75 3.68
CA SER A 64 5.63 4.44 2.86
C SER A 64 5.30 5.58 1.89
N GLU A 65 5.54 6.84 2.26
CA GLU A 65 5.42 7.99 1.37
C GLU A 65 6.47 7.95 0.25
N GLN A 66 7.74 7.73 0.60
CA GLN A 66 8.82 7.57 -0.38
C GLN A 66 8.54 6.41 -1.34
N LEU A 67 8.04 5.28 -0.85
CA LEU A 67 7.69 4.13 -1.70
C LEU A 67 6.52 4.42 -2.65
N GLU A 68 5.51 5.19 -2.24
CA GLU A 68 4.41 5.61 -3.13
C GLU A 68 4.89 6.61 -4.20
N GLU A 69 5.80 7.54 -3.84
CA GLU A 69 6.38 8.51 -4.77
C GLU A 69 7.33 7.83 -5.79
N LEU A 70 8.15 6.87 -5.34
CA LEU A 70 9.01 6.08 -6.22
C LEU A 70 8.19 5.28 -7.22
N GLN A 71 7.12 4.64 -6.76
CA GLN A 71 6.17 3.93 -7.59
C GLN A 71 5.59 4.86 -8.68
N LEU A 72 5.07 6.01 -8.27
CA LEU A 72 4.50 7.02 -9.18
C LEU A 72 5.53 7.53 -10.21
N THR A 73 6.76 7.80 -9.77
CA THR A 73 7.82 8.41 -10.59
C THR A 73 8.39 7.43 -11.61
N LEU A 74 8.64 6.19 -11.18
CA LEU A 74 9.30 5.17 -12.00
C LEU A 74 8.32 4.43 -12.90
N GLY A 75 7.03 4.40 -12.53
CA GLY A 75 6.01 3.62 -13.24
C GLY A 75 6.22 2.11 -13.14
N GLU A 76 7.16 1.67 -12.31
CA GLU A 76 7.41 0.30 -11.90
C GLU A 76 6.76 0.10 -10.54
N GLU A 77 5.69 -0.69 -10.46
CA GLU A 77 4.95 -0.80 -9.21
C GLU A 77 4.41 -2.21 -8.97
N PRO A 78 4.60 -2.77 -7.76
CA PRO A 78 3.81 -3.89 -7.26
C PRO A 78 2.30 -3.59 -7.26
N CYS A 79 1.93 -2.33 -7.02
CA CYS A 79 0.54 -1.87 -7.02
C CYS A 79 -0.10 -1.94 -8.43
N VAL A 80 0.64 -1.58 -9.48
CA VAL A 80 0.19 -1.74 -10.88
C VAL A 80 -0.06 -3.20 -11.19
N ASP A 81 0.86 -4.09 -10.81
CA ASP A 81 0.67 -5.52 -11.03
C ASP A 81 -0.55 -6.05 -10.27
N ALA A 82 -0.74 -5.64 -9.02
CA ALA A 82 -1.92 -6.02 -8.25
C ALA A 82 -3.22 -5.53 -8.90
N PHE A 83 -3.23 -4.29 -9.41
CA PHE A 83 -4.37 -3.70 -10.10
C PHE A 83 -4.68 -4.37 -11.44
N LEU A 84 -3.65 -4.68 -12.23
CA LEU A 84 -3.80 -5.31 -13.54
C LEU A 84 -4.29 -6.75 -13.43
N HIS A 85 -3.74 -7.52 -12.49
CA HIS A 85 -4.08 -8.93 -12.28
C HIS A 85 -5.30 -9.14 -11.38
N GLY A 86 -5.73 -8.11 -10.63
CA GLY A 86 -6.84 -8.21 -9.68
C GLY A 86 -6.54 -9.15 -8.50
N SER A 87 -5.27 -9.32 -8.16
CA SER A 87 -4.78 -10.22 -7.11
C SER A 87 -3.72 -9.54 -6.26
N ALA A 88 -3.55 -10.01 -5.02
CA ALA A 88 -2.49 -9.48 -4.16
C ALA A 88 -1.12 -9.94 -4.68
N VAL A 89 -0.19 -8.99 -4.80
CA VAL A 89 1.22 -9.25 -5.08
C VAL A 89 1.97 -9.22 -3.74
N LEU A 90 2.61 -10.34 -3.37
CA LEU A 90 3.37 -10.46 -2.13
C LEU A 90 4.85 -10.60 -2.46
N THR A 91 5.63 -9.66 -1.94
CA THR A 91 7.06 -9.54 -2.18
C THR A 91 7.77 -9.61 -0.82
N PRO A 92 8.11 -10.82 -0.34
CA PRO A 92 8.73 -10.97 0.97
C PRO A 92 10.20 -10.52 0.99
N ASP A 93 10.85 -10.50 -0.17
CA ASP A 93 12.25 -10.11 -0.32
C ASP A 93 12.48 -9.46 -1.69
N LEU A 94 12.78 -8.16 -1.69
CA LEU A 94 13.05 -7.34 -2.88
C LEU A 94 14.41 -7.69 -3.53
N LEU A 95 15.29 -8.43 -2.85
CA LEU A 95 16.57 -8.89 -3.40
C LEU A 95 16.43 -10.12 -4.30
N THR A 96 15.23 -10.70 -4.39
CA THR A 96 15.01 -11.87 -5.26
C THR A 96 15.19 -11.49 -6.72
N ARG A 97 15.93 -12.34 -7.46
CA ARG A 97 16.36 -12.01 -8.83
C ARG A 97 15.20 -11.75 -9.78
N ASP A 98 14.09 -12.49 -9.64
CA ASP A 98 12.90 -12.31 -10.46
C ASP A 98 12.24 -10.93 -10.28
N LEU A 99 12.35 -10.34 -9.08
CA LEU A 99 11.80 -9.01 -8.80
C LEU A 99 12.75 -7.90 -9.24
N GLN A 100 14.05 -8.12 -9.07
CA GLN A 100 15.11 -7.28 -9.61
C GLN A 100 15.04 -7.19 -11.15
N ASP A 101 14.62 -8.24 -11.84
CA ASP A 101 14.41 -8.20 -13.30
C ASP A 101 13.07 -7.52 -13.69
N ARG A 102 12.06 -7.51 -12.79
CA ARG A 102 10.72 -6.96 -13.07
C ARG A 102 10.57 -5.48 -12.72
N TRP A 103 11.21 -5.05 -11.65
CA TRP A 103 11.15 -3.71 -11.08
C TRP A 103 12.58 -3.22 -10.83
N THR A 104 13.39 -3.25 -11.89
CA THR A 104 14.84 -3.04 -11.81
C THR A 104 15.21 -1.75 -11.07
N VAL A 105 14.52 -0.65 -11.36
CA VAL A 105 14.85 0.65 -10.75
C VAL A 105 14.14 0.79 -9.41
N PHE A 106 12.89 0.34 -9.31
CA PHE A 106 12.12 0.46 -8.09
C PHE A 106 12.66 -0.41 -6.95
N ALA A 107 13.09 -1.66 -7.22
CA ALA A 107 13.57 -2.57 -6.19
C ALA A 107 14.81 -2.01 -5.47
N ASP A 108 15.77 -1.46 -6.21
CA ASP A 108 16.96 -0.84 -5.64
C ASP A 108 16.62 0.43 -4.84
N ALA A 109 15.80 1.32 -5.40
CA ALA A 109 15.40 2.55 -4.70
C ALA A 109 14.56 2.27 -3.44
N ALA A 110 13.72 1.24 -3.47
CA ALA A 110 12.91 0.81 -2.33
C ALA A 110 13.76 0.20 -1.20
N LEU A 111 14.85 -0.49 -1.53
CA LEU A 111 15.81 -0.98 -0.55
C LEU A 111 16.53 0.18 0.14
N GLU A 112 17.01 1.16 -0.64
CA GLU A 112 17.70 2.34 -0.12
C GLU A 112 16.80 3.15 0.85
N ALA A 113 15.52 3.36 0.49
CA ALA A 113 14.55 4.04 1.37
C ALA A 113 14.29 3.29 2.70
N GLY A 114 14.41 1.96 2.71
CA GLY A 114 14.23 1.15 3.91
C GLY A 114 15.44 1.14 4.85
N GLU A 115 16.64 1.40 4.33
CA GLU A 115 17.89 1.44 5.10
C GLU A 115 18.05 2.71 5.97
N GLU A 116 17.26 3.75 5.72
CA GLU A 116 17.29 5.02 6.47
C GLU A 116 16.66 4.95 7.89
N THR A 117 16.37 3.74 8.40
CA THR A 117 15.69 3.48 9.69
C THR A 117 16.64 2.97 10.78
#